data_AF-A0A947R2V0-F1
#
_entry.id   AF-A0A947R2V0-F1
#
_cell.length_a   1.000
_cell.length_b   1.000
_cell.length_c   1.000
_cell.angle_alpha   90.00
_cell.angle_beta   90.00
_cell.angle_gamma   90.00
#
_symmetry.space_group_name_H-M   'P 1'
#
loop_
_entity.id
_entity.type
_entity.pdbx_description
1 polymer ?
#
loop_
_entity_poly.entity_id
_entity_poly.type
_entity_poly.pdbx_seq_one_letter_code
_entity_poly.pdbx_strand_id
1 'polypeptide(L)'
;MGLEPSNVFVIANQDVKESLELAEYYIKQRQIPFDHLIRIKTGKGETLIRNDYEKEIARPVRNYLRQKKQAPNMSCLVLMYGIPLRIIDSGGNSKQHKKRKNDPATDMISSVDSEMALVYEEAYPLSGWIKNPLFSGSEDHGLFIDRRNVFLVSRLDGPSPELVQRLINDSIDVEKTGLKGKAYFDARWPEAAKGKLTGYLQYDRLIHQAARKMNDSGLMPVILNSSEDVFQEKECPDAALYCGWYSLGKYVDAFGWVKGAVGYHVASSECTTLKKKGSQVWCKVMIEKGVSATLGPVGEPYVQAFPHPDVFFALLSGGMCLAESYMKSIPFLSWKMVLVGDPLYTPFKNLN
;
A
#
# COMPACT_ATOMS: atom_id res chain seq x y z
N MET A 1 -11.29 -14.64 12.42
CA MET A 1 -9.89 -15.02 12.69
C MET A 1 -9.05 -14.10 11.81
N GLY A 2 -8.19 -13.27 12.40
CA GLY A 2 -7.40 -12.27 11.66
C GLY A 2 -6.07 -12.85 11.19
N LEU A 3 -5.26 -12.05 10.50
CA LEU A 3 -3.91 -12.42 10.10
C LEU A 3 -3.01 -12.61 11.33
N GLU A 4 -2.37 -13.78 11.46
CA GLU A 4 -1.45 -14.11 12.56
C GLU A 4 0.01 -14.25 12.05
N PRO A 5 1.03 -14.18 12.91
CA PRO A 5 2.44 -14.35 12.49
C PRO A 5 2.73 -15.66 11.74
N SER A 6 2.03 -16.75 12.09
CA SER A 6 2.12 -18.05 11.39
C SER A 6 1.58 -18.03 9.97
N ASN A 7 0.98 -16.92 9.53
CA ASN A 7 0.43 -16.74 8.19
C ASN A 7 1.27 -15.77 7.35
N VAL A 8 2.39 -15.28 7.88
CA VAL A 8 3.23 -14.27 7.21
C VAL A 8 4.47 -14.93 6.62
N PHE A 9 4.75 -14.65 5.35
CA PHE A 9 5.99 -15.02 4.66
C PHE A 9 6.77 -13.76 4.27
N VAL A 10 8.05 -13.76 4.58
CA VAL A 10 8.92 -12.59 4.43
C VAL A 10 9.87 -12.83 3.25
N ILE A 11 9.83 -11.95 2.26
CA ILE A 11 10.61 -12.07 1.02
C ILE A 11 11.75 -11.05 1.06
N ALA A 12 12.99 -11.55 1.09
CA ALA A 12 14.20 -10.75 1.19
C ALA A 12 15.09 -10.89 -0.05
N ASN A 13 15.68 -9.78 -0.48
CA ASN A 13 16.67 -9.76 -1.55
C ASN A 13 18.05 -10.13 -0.99
N GLN A 14 18.54 -11.33 -1.29
CA GLN A 14 19.81 -11.81 -0.76
C GLN A 14 21.05 -11.06 -1.28
N ASP A 15 20.91 -10.27 -2.35
CA ASP A 15 21.98 -9.43 -2.90
C ASP A 15 22.07 -8.05 -2.20
N VAL A 16 21.15 -7.77 -1.26
CA VAL A 16 21.09 -6.56 -0.44
C VAL A 16 21.20 -6.98 1.03
N LYS A 17 22.35 -6.72 1.65
CA LYS A 17 22.65 -7.12 3.04
C LYS A 17 21.56 -6.65 4.01
N GLU A 18 21.18 -5.39 3.88
CA GLU A 18 20.20 -4.73 4.74
C GLU A 18 18.79 -5.34 4.58
N SER A 19 18.49 -5.92 3.41
CA SER A 19 17.23 -6.65 3.18
C SER A 19 17.14 -7.87 4.09
N LEU A 20 18.21 -8.66 4.15
CA LEU A 20 18.29 -9.86 5.00
C LEU A 20 18.27 -9.50 6.48
N GLU A 21 19.06 -8.50 6.89
CA GLU A 21 19.13 -8.06 8.29
C GLU A 21 17.75 -7.56 8.79
N LEU A 22 17.05 -6.77 7.99
CA LEU A 22 15.70 -6.31 8.33
C LEU A 22 14.67 -7.43 8.31
N ALA A 23 14.79 -8.40 7.40
CA ALA A 23 13.89 -9.55 7.33
C ALA A 23 14.01 -10.41 8.59
N GLU A 24 15.23 -10.75 8.99
CA GLU A 24 15.52 -11.53 10.20
C GLU A 24 15.09 -10.76 11.46
N TYR A 25 15.33 -9.43 11.47
CA TYR A 25 14.83 -8.56 12.53
C TYR A 25 13.31 -8.61 12.66
N TYR A 26 12.59 -8.39 11.56
CA TYR A 26 11.12 -8.38 11.54
C TYR A 26 10.53 -9.73 11.98
N ILE A 27 11.08 -10.84 11.45
CA ILE A 27 10.70 -12.20 11.85
C ILE A 27 10.83 -12.39 13.36
N LYS A 28 11.94 -11.95 13.95
CA LYS A 28 12.17 -12.03 15.40
C LYS A 28 11.17 -11.18 16.18
N GLN A 29 10.93 -9.94 15.76
CA GLN A 29 10.04 -9.03 16.48
C GLN A 29 8.57 -9.50 16.47
N ARG A 30 8.10 -10.04 15.33
CA ARG A 30 6.72 -10.53 15.17
C ARG A 30 6.55 -12.01 15.47
N GLN A 31 7.61 -12.72 15.87
CA GLN A 31 7.59 -14.17 16.15
C GLN A 31 7.07 -14.99 14.96
N ILE A 32 7.42 -14.56 13.75
CA ILE A 32 7.11 -15.29 12.51
C ILE A 32 8.01 -16.55 12.48
N PRO A 33 7.51 -17.72 12.03
CA PRO A 33 8.37 -18.89 11.86
C PRO A 33 9.56 -18.57 10.95
N PHE A 34 10.78 -18.91 11.37
CA PHE A 34 11.98 -18.57 10.61
C PHE A 34 12.02 -19.22 9.23
N ASP A 35 11.39 -20.39 9.09
CA ASP A 35 11.23 -21.10 7.81
C ASP A 35 10.12 -20.49 6.93
N HIS A 36 9.63 -19.29 7.25
CA HIS A 36 8.83 -18.45 6.37
C HIS A 36 9.66 -17.34 5.69
N LEU A 37 10.98 -17.31 5.93
CA LEU A 37 11.90 -16.44 5.21
C LEU A 37 12.19 -17.01 3.81
N ILE A 38 11.74 -16.29 2.78
CA ILE A 38 12.00 -16.59 1.37
C ILE A 38 13.14 -15.70 0.88
N ARG A 39 14.30 -16.30 0.60
CA ARG A 39 15.47 -15.59 0.06
C ARG A 39 15.46 -15.68 -1.47
N ILE A 40 15.40 -14.53 -2.15
CA ILE A 40 15.45 -14.46 -3.62
C ILE A 40 16.62 -13.58 -4.10
N LYS A 41 17.00 -13.72 -5.37
CA LYS A 41 18.08 -12.96 -6.04
C LYS A 41 17.41 -12.06 -7.06
N THR A 42 17.55 -10.75 -6.94
CA THR A 42 17.02 -9.79 -7.93
C THR A 42 17.80 -8.47 -7.90
N GLY A 43 17.59 -7.63 -8.91
CA GLY A 43 18.23 -6.32 -9.02
C GLY A 43 18.01 -5.40 -7.83
N LYS A 44 18.95 -4.48 -7.61
CA LYS A 44 18.92 -3.47 -6.51
C LYS A 44 18.12 -2.21 -6.85
N GLY A 45 17.66 -2.10 -8.10
CA GLY A 45 16.88 -0.96 -8.58
C GLY A 45 15.41 -1.04 -8.17
N GLU A 46 14.70 0.09 -8.32
CA GLU A 46 13.27 0.18 -7.98
C GLU A 46 12.35 -0.24 -9.15
N THR A 47 12.91 -0.59 -10.30
CA THR A 47 12.17 -1.02 -11.49
C THR A 47 12.86 -2.21 -12.14
N LEU A 48 12.08 -3.20 -12.57
CA LEU A 48 12.52 -4.34 -13.36
C LEU A 48 11.57 -4.61 -14.53
N ILE A 49 12.04 -5.34 -15.54
CA ILE A 49 11.20 -5.76 -16.66
C ILE A 49 10.39 -7.01 -16.29
N ARG A 50 9.25 -7.22 -16.97
CA ARG A 50 8.33 -8.34 -16.72
C ARG A 50 9.02 -9.71 -16.73
N ASN A 51 9.91 -9.95 -17.69
CA ASN A 51 10.66 -11.20 -17.77
C ASN A 51 11.55 -11.44 -16.54
N ASP A 52 12.19 -10.39 -16.04
CA ASP A 52 13.04 -10.49 -14.84
C ASP A 52 12.18 -10.68 -13.59
N TYR A 53 11.02 -10.02 -13.47
CA TYR A 53 10.07 -10.27 -12.39
C TYR A 53 9.65 -11.75 -12.31
N GLU A 54 9.24 -12.34 -13.43
CA GLU A 54 8.81 -13.74 -13.43
C GLU A 54 9.98 -14.67 -13.07
N LYS A 55 11.16 -14.43 -13.65
CA LYS A 55 12.34 -15.28 -13.48
C LYS A 55 12.94 -15.20 -12.07
N GLU A 56 13.06 -13.99 -11.53
CA GLU A 56 13.84 -13.64 -10.33
C GLU A 56 12.99 -13.56 -9.06
N ILE A 57 11.71 -13.20 -9.18
CA ILE A 57 10.83 -12.95 -8.03
C ILE A 57 9.66 -13.93 -8.00
N ALA A 58 8.74 -13.86 -8.97
CA ALA A 58 7.47 -14.59 -8.89
C ALA A 58 7.67 -16.11 -8.86
N ARG A 59 8.43 -16.68 -9.80
CA ARG A 59 8.65 -18.13 -9.86
C ARG A 59 9.38 -18.70 -8.63
N PRO A 60 10.48 -18.11 -8.14
CA PRO A 60 11.11 -18.56 -6.89
C PRO A 60 10.16 -18.52 -5.68
N VAL A 61 9.38 -17.45 -5.52
CA VAL A 61 8.40 -17.31 -4.43
C VAL A 61 7.29 -18.36 -4.57
N ARG A 62 6.68 -18.47 -5.77
CA ARG A 62 5.64 -19.46 -6.09
C ARG A 62 6.10 -20.88 -5.77
N ASN A 63 7.32 -21.24 -6.16
CA ASN A 63 7.88 -22.56 -5.91
C ASN A 63 8.07 -22.84 -4.41
N TYR A 64 8.55 -21.85 -3.65
CA TYR A 64 8.73 -21.98 -2.20
C TYR A 64 7.38 -22.20 -1.49
N LEU A 65 6.39 -21.38 -1.80
CA LEU A 65 5.05 -21.47 -1.20
C LEU A 65 4.35 -22.80 -1.56
N ARG A 66 4.52 -23.29 -2.79
CA ARG A 66 4.02 -24.62 -3.22
C ARG A 66 4.69 -25.75 -2.44
N GLN A 67 6.00 -25.68 -2.20
CA GLN A 67 6.71 -26.67 -1.38
C GLN A 67 6.21 -26.69 0.07
N LYS A 68 5.87 -25.52 0.63
CA LYS A 68 5.25 -25.37 1.95
C LYS A 68 3.77 -25.76 1.98
N LYS A 69 3.15 -26.03 0.82
CA LYS A 69 1.71 -26.25 0.66
C LYS A 69 0.88 -25.09 1.22
N GLN A 70 1.40 -23.86 1.10
CA GLN A 70 0.74 -22.69 1.66
C GLN A 70 -0.44 -22.26 0.79
N ALA A 71 -1.60 -22.04 1.41
CA ALA A 71 -2.78 -21.49 0.75
C ALA A 71 -2.82 -19.95 0.81
N PRO A 72 -3.22 -19.23 -0.26
CA PRO A 72 -3.24 -17.77 -0.27
C PRO A 72 -4.28 -17.15 0.68
N ASN A 73 -5.48 -17.73 0.71
CA ASN A 73 -6.49 -17.40 1.72
C ASN A 73 -5.94 -17.84 3.08
N MET A 74 -5.67 -16.89 3.98
CA MET A 74 -4.86 -17.03 5.21
C MET A 74 -3.36 -16.78 5.06
N SER A 75 -2.88 -16.05 4.05
CA SER A 75 -1.45 -15.71 3.94
C SER A 75 -1.18 -14.26 3.58
N CYS A 76 -0.10 -13.73 4.14
CA CYS A 76 0.45 -12.43 3.77
C CYS A 76 1.91 -12.57 3.29
N LEU A 77 2.25 -11.89 2.21
CA LEU A 77 3.60 -11.77 1.68
C LEU A 77 4.15 -10.38 2.03
N VAL A 78 5.33 -10.35 2.65
CA VAL A 78 6.00 -9.11 3.07
C VAL A 78 7.24 -8.91 2.22
N LEU A 79 7.22 -7.90 1.36
CA LEU A 79 8.38 -7.54 0.56
C LEU A 79 9.32 -6.66 1.39
N MET A 80 10.56 -7.10 1.58
CA MET A 80 11.53 -6.36 2.38
C MET A 80 12.30 -5.33 1.55
N TYR A 81 12.88 -4.37 2.24
CA TYR A 81 13.80 -3.36 1.71
C TYR A 81 14.72 -3.92 0.62
N GLY A 82 14.72 -3.31 -0.57
CA GLY A 82 15.59 -3.76 -1.67
C GLY A 82 14.93 -4.72 -2.66
N ILE A 83 13.65 -5.02 -2.50
CA ILE A 83 12.80 -5.59 -3.55
C ILE A 83 12.27 -4.46 -4.45
N PRO A 84 12.34 -4.59 -5.79
CA PRO A 84 11.86 -3.55 -6.71
C PRO A 84 10.40 -3.13 -6.47
N LEU A 85 10.07 -1.89 -6.84
CA LEU A 85 8.71 -1.33 -6.70
C LEU A 85 7.84 -1.66 -7.90
N ARG A 86 8.40 -1.55 -9.11
CA ARG A 86 7.63 -1.47 -10.35
C ARG A 86 8.10 -2.46 -11.41
N ILE A 87 7.14 -3.04 -12.10
CA ILE A 87 7.35 -3.87 -13.29
C ILE A 87 6.96 -3.08 -14.53
N ILE A 88 7.85 -3.11 -15.52
CA ILE A 88 7.63 -2.53 -16.85
C ILE A 88 7.72 -3.63 -17.91
N ASP A 89 7.19 -3.37 -19.10
CA ASP A 89 7.34 -4.32 -20.22
C ASP A 89 8.78 -4.33 -20.76
N SER A 90 9.22 -5.50 -21.25
CA SER A 90 10.60 -5.82 -21.67
C SER A 90 11.02 -5.30 -23.05
N GLY A 91 10.17 -4.62 -23.82
CA GLY A 91 10.60 -3.98 -25.08
C GLY A 91 9.46 -3.49 -25.97
N GLY A 92 9.66 -2.53 -26.87
CA GLY A 92 10.93 -2.10 -27.44
C GLY A 92 10.90 -0.67 -27.98
N ASN A 93 12.05 -0.26 -28.55
CA ASN A 93 12.29 0.97 -29.29
C ASN A 93 11.23 2.06 -29.10
N SER A 94 11.61 3.11 -28.38
CA SER A 94 10.93 4.40 -28.20
C SER A 94 10.55 5.15 -29.50
N LYS A 95 10.53 4.48 -30.65
CA LYS A 95 10.19 4.99 -31.97
C LYS A 95 8.87 4.46 -32.56
N GLN A 96 8.14 3.53 -31.93
CA GLN A 96 6.88 3.00 -32.49
C GLN A 96 5.59 3.17 -31.66
N HIS A 97 5.65 3.67 -30.43
CA HIS A 97 4.44 4.02 -29.68
C HIS A 97 4.07 5.51 -29.84
N LYS A 98 3.66 5.88 -31.06
CA LYS A 98 2.75 7.03 -31.29
C LYS A 98 1.28 6.65 -30.98
N LYS A 99 1.04 5.56 -30.26
CA LYS A 99 -0.28 5.24 -29.69
C LYS A 99 -0.45 6.06 -28.41
N ARG A 100 -1.64 6.65 -28.24
CA ARG A 100 -1.99 7.64 -27.20
C ARG A 100 -1.32 7.31 -25.86
N LYS A 101 -0.44 8.18 -25.37
CA LYS A 101 0.00 8.14 -23.96
C LYS A 101 -1.26 8.03 -23.11
N ASN A 102 -1.37 7.00 -22.27
CA ASN A 102 -2.43 6.77 -21.29
C ASN A 102 -3.69 5.99 -21.76
N ASP A 103 -3.57 4.97 -22.62
CA ASP A 103 -4.68 4.00 -22.79
C ASP A 103 -4.54 2.84 -21.76
N PRO A 104 -5.42 2.78 -20.73
CA PRO A 104 -5.33 1.73 -19.72
C PRO A 104 -5.48 0.31 -20.29
N ALA A 105 -6.13 0.13 -21.45
CA ALA A 105 -6.29 -1.18 -22.07
C ALA A 105 -4.98 -1.79 -22.59
N THR A 106 -3.95 -0.95 -22.76
CA THR A 106 -2.62 -1.35 -23.26
C THR A 106 -1.50 -1.15 -22.24
N ASP A 107 -1.82 -0.60 -21.08
CA ASP A 107 -0.86 -0.33 -20.02
C ASP A 107 -0.60 -1.58 -19.19
N MET A 108 0.63 -2.08 -19.24
CA MET A 108 1.09 -3.28 -18.53
C MET A 108 2.02 -2.94 -17.34
N ILE A 109 2.14 -1.65 -16.99
CA ILE A 109 2.92 -1.23 -15.82
C ILE A 109 2.14 -1.58 -14.56
N SER A 110 2.81 -2.27 -13.66
CA SER A 110 2.26 -2.64 -12.35
C SER A 110 3.30 -2.50 -11.25
N SER A 111 2.84 -2.57 -10.02
CA SER A 111 3.69 -2.73 -8.85
C SER A 111 4.03 -4.20 -8.64
N VAL A 112 5.23 -4.46 -8.12
CA VAL A 112 5.62 -5.82 -7.70
C VAL A 112 4.64 -6.36 -6.65
N ASP A 113 4.17 -5.51 -5.74
CA ASP A 113 3.24 -5.85 -4.67
C ASP A 113 1.91 -6.38 -5.22
N SER A 114 1.32 -5.68 -6.18
CA SER A 114 0.03 -6.06 -6.77
C SER A 114 0.11 -7.34 -7.60
N GLU A 115 1.26 -7.62 -8.22
CA GLU A 115 1.52 -8.86 -8.96
C GLU A 115 1.83 -10.02 -8.00
N MET A 116 2.49 -9.74 -6.88
CA MET A 116 2.77 -10.74 -5.84
C MET A 116 1.48 -11.20 -5.14
N ALA A 117 0.45 -10.36 -5.09
CA ALA A 117 -0.88 -10.75 -4.62
C ALA A 117 -1.48 -11.88 -5.47
N LEU A 118 -1.05 -12.00 -6.73
CA LEU A 118 -1.47 -13.00 -7.71
C LEU A 118 -0.37 -14.03 -7.99
N VAL A 119 0.61 -14.22 -7.09
CA VAL A 119 1.80 -15.06 -7.37
C VAL A 119 1.47 -16.51 -7.75
N TYR A 120 0.30 -17.04 -7.39
CA TYR A 120 -0.16 -18.39 -7.79
C TYR A 120 -0.83 -18.45 -9.15
N GLU A 121 -1.28 -17.31 -9.67
CA GLU A 121 -1.95 -17.19 -10.95
C GLU A 121 -0.89 -17.07 -12.03
N GLU A 122 -0.81 -18.05 -12.92
CA GLU A 122 0.22 -18.09 -13.97
C GLU A 122 -0.29 -17.51 -15.30
N ALA A 123 -1.61 -17.35 -15.44
CA ALA A 123 -2.25 -16.89 -16.68
C ALA A 123 -3.37 -15.88 -16.37
N TYR A 124 -3.09 -14.61 -16.60
CA TYR A 124 -4.06 -13.52 -16.50
C TYR A 124 -3.70 -12.37 -17.45
N PRO A 125 -4.66 -11.49 -17.80
CA PRO A 125 -4.37 -10.28 -18.56
C PRO A 125 -3.41 -9.36 -17.81
N LEU A 126 -2.27 -9.05 -18.41
CA LEU A 126 -1.28 -8.12 -17.84
C LEU A 126 -1.59 -6.66 -18.14
N SER A 127 -2.46 -6.38 -19.11
CA SER A 127 -2.87 -5.02 -19.45
C SER A 127 -4.12 -4.60 -18.68
N GLY A 128 -4.12 -3.36 -18.21
CA GLY A 128 -5.19 -2.84 -17.37
C GLY A 128 -5.18 -3.44 -15.97
N TRP A 129 -6.28 -3.26 -15.25
CA TRP A 129 -6.45 -3.78 -13.89
C TRP A 129 -7.32 -5.03 -13.86
N ILE A 130 -7.08 -5.86 -12.85
CA ILE A 130 -7.94 -6.98 -12.48
C ILE A 130 -8.77 -6.57 -11.27
N LYS A 131 -10.09 -6.85 -11.28
CA LYS A 131 -10.93 -6.62 -10.10
C LYS A 131 -10.40 -7.43 -8.92
N ASN A 132 -10.20 -6.76 -7.78
CA ASN A 132 -9.83 -7.43 -6.55
C ASN A 132 -11.04 -8.19 -5.99
N PRO A 133 -11.00 -9.53 -5.92
CA PRO A 133 -12.13 -10.30 -5.44
C PRO A 133 -12.27 -10.21 -3.90
N LEU A 134 -11.27 -9.67 -3.18
CA LEU A 134 -11.32 -9.41 -1.73
C LEU A 134 -11.85 -8.02 -1.36
N PHE A 135 -12.02 -7.12 -2.34
CA PHE A 135 -12.56 -5.78 -2.11
C PHE A 135 -13.99 -5.86 -1.52
N SER A 136 -14.27 -5.08 -0.48
CA SER A 136 -15.56 -5.11 0.23
C SER A 136 -16.74 -4.65 -0.63
N GLY A 137 -16.49 -3.86 -1.68
CA GLY A 137 -17.51 -3.50 -2.67
C GLY A 137 -17.54 -4.43 -3.89
N SER A 138 -16.84 -5.57 -3.85
CA SER A 138 -16.80 -6.51 -4.97
C SER A 138 -18.08 -7.34 -5.04
N GLU A 139 -18.64 -7.45 -6.25
CA GLU A 139 -19.68 -8.44 -6.55
C GLU A 139 -19.00 -9.74 -7.01
N ASP A 140 -19.45 -10.89 -6.50
CA ASP A 140 -18.82 -12.19 -6.79
C ASP A 140 -18.98 -12.63 -8.27
N HIS A 141 -19.82 -11.95 -9.06
CA HIS A 141 -20.05 -12.27 -10.48
C HIS A 141 -19.01 -11.65 -11.42
N GLY A 142 -18.43 -12.48 -12.30
CA GLY A 142 -17.53 -12.03 -13.37
C GLY A 142 -16.10 -11.70 -12.92
N LEU A 143 -15.65 -12.29 -11.80
CA LEU A 143 -14.28 -12.18 -11.33
C LEU A 143 -13.34 -13.07 -12.15
N PHE A 144 -12.21 -12.52 -12.59
CA PHE A 144 -11.18 -13.27 -13.32
C PHE A 144 -10.36 -14.17 -12.37
N ILE A 145 -10.15 -13.72 -11.13
CA ILE A 145 -9.34 -14.39 -10.11
C ILE A 145 -10.23 -14.93 -8.99
N ASP A 146 -9.98 -16.16 -8.57
CA ASP A 146 -10.64 -16.76 -7.40
C ASP A 146 -10.14 -16.08 -6.11
N ARG A 147 -11.07 -15.70 -5.22
CA ARG A 147 -10.75 -15.12 -3.90
C ARG A 147 -9.73 -15.93 -3.12
N ARG A 148 -9.73 -17.26 -3.29
CA ARG A 148 -8.84 -18.19 -2.59
C ARG A 148 -7.39 -18.13 -3.08
N ASN A 149 -7.15 -17.51 -4.24
CA ASN A 149 -5.86 -17.42 -4.89
C ASN A 149 -5.14 -16.07 -4.67
N VAL A 150 -5.76 -15.15 -3.91
CA VAL A 150 -5.19 -13.83 -3.62
C VAL A 150 -4.45 -13.83 -2.28
N PHE A 151 -3.19 -13.42 -2.30
CA PHE A 151 -2.41 -13.15 -1.09
C PHE A 151 -2.61 -11.70 -0.60
N LEU A 152 -2.61 -11.49 0.71
CA LEU A 152 -2.37 -10.14 1.25
C LEU A 152 -0.92 -9.74 0.97
N VAL A 153 -0.67 -8.49 0.61
CA VAL A 153 0.70 -8.02 0.35
C VAL A 153 0.92 -6.66 1.00
N SER A 154 2.07 -6.52 1.64
CA SER A 154 2.61 -5.26 2.15
C SER A 154 4.13 -5.26 1.97
N ARG A 155 4.76 -4.09 2.09
CA ARG A 155 6.21 -3.97 2.10
C ARG A 155 6.74 -3.19 3.30
N LEU A 156 7.88 -3.64 3.79
CA LEU A 156 8.71 -2.94 4.77
C LEU A 156 9.93 -2.39 4.02
N ASP A 157 9.75 -1.21 3.45
CA ASP A 157 10.74 -0.50 2.63
C ASP A 157 10.66 1.01 2.89
N GLY A 158 11.69 1.76 2.49
CA GLY A 158 11.78 3.18 2.77
C GLY A 158 13.08 3.80 2.28
N PRO A 159 13.33 5.08 2.62
CA PRO A 159 14.53 5.80 2.21
C PRO A 159 15.84 5.21 2.76
N SER A 160 15.79 4.57 3.93
CA SER A 160 16.95 3.93 4.54
C SER A 160 16.54 2.74 5.42
N PRO A 161 17.46 1.80 5.70
CA PRO A 161 17.21 0.68 6.59
C PRO A 161 16.75 1.09 7.99
N GLU A 162 17.31 2.19 8.52
CA GLU A 162 16.97 2.70 9.86
C GLU A 162 15.52 3.17 9.92
N LEU A 163 15.03 3.81 8.84
CA LEU A 163 13.63 4.20 8.75
C LEU A 163 12.71 2.97 8.64
N VAL A 164 13.11 1.92 7.93
CA VAL A 164 12.33 0.66 7.90
C VAL A 164 12.25 0.02 9.27
N GLN A 165 13.37 -0.04 10.00
CA GLN A 165 13.39 -0.54 11.37
C GLN A 165 12.48 0.30 12.29
N ARG A 166 12.47 1.63 12.10
CA ARG A 166 11.53 2.52 12.80
C ARG A 166 10.07 2.16 12.50
N LEU A 167 9.68 1.93 11.23
CA LEU A 167 8.30 1.55 10.89
C LEU A 167 7.85 0.30 11.67
N ILE A 168 8.71 -0.73 11.73
CA ILE A 168 8.45 -1.97 12.48
C ILE A 168 8.24 -1.67 13.97
N ASN A 169 9.17 -0.91 14.56
CA ASN A 169 9.14 -0.62 15.99
C ASN A 169 7.96 0.24 16.40
N ASP A 170 7.65 1.25 15.60
CA ASP A 170 6.52 2.15 15.85
C ASP A 170 5.21 1.38 15.85
N SER A 171 5.01 0.46 14.88
CA SER A 171 3.81 -0.39 14.84
C SER A 171 3.69 -1.28 16.07
N ILE A 172 4.76 -1.96 16.48
CA ILE A 172 4.75 -2.87 17.65
C ILE A 172 4.59 -2.09 18.96
N ASP A 173 5.21 -0.92 19.08
CA ASP A 173 5.09 -0.10 20.27
C ASP A 173 3.68 0.45 20.44
N VAL A 174 3.06 0.93 19.37
CA VAL A 174 1.73 1.54 19.43
C VAL A 174 0.64 0.52 19.68
N GLU A 175 0.80 -0.74 19.24
CA GLU A 175 -0.13 -1.81 19.61
C GLU A 175 -0.26 -2.00 21.13
N LYS A 176 0.77 -1.67 21.91
CA LYS A 176 0.74 -1.79 23.38
C LYS A 176 -0.19 -0.78 24.06
N THR A 177 -0.38 0.39 23.45
CA THR A 177 -1.06 1.54 24.07
C THR A 177 -2.23 2.09 23.26
N GLY A 178 -2.36 1.66 22.01
CA GLY A 178 -3.31 2.17 21.03
C GLY A 178 -2.83 3.47 20.35
N LEU A 179 -3.20 3.65 19.09
CA LEU A 179 -2.91 4.86 18.33
C LEU A 179 -3.78 6.03 18.82
N LYS A 180 -3.13 7.14 19.19
CA LYS A 180 -3.77 8.37 19.67
C LYS A 180 -3.30 9.56 18.86
N GLY A 181 -4.15 10.57 18.72
CA GLY A 181 -3.85 11.79 17.96
C GLY A 181 -5.12 12.29 17.29
N LYS A 182 -5.00 12.84 16.08
CA LYS A 182 -6.12 13.37 15.30
C LYS A 182 -6.18 12.72 13.91
N ALA A 183 -7.38 12.60 13.38
CA ALA A 183 -7.60 12.17 12.00
C ALA A 183 -7.84 13.38 11.09
N TYR A 184 -7.05 13.48 10.02
CA TYR A 184 -7.14 14.55 9.03
C TYR A 184 -7.63 14.01 7.69
N PHE A 185 -8.75 14.55 7.21
CA PHE A 185 -9.31 14.21 5.91
C PHE A 185 -9.32 15.46 5.04
N ASP A 186 -8.66 15.40 3.89
CA ASP A 186 -8.48 16.53 2.99
C ASP A 186 -9.33 16.30 1.73
N ALA A 187 -10.61 16.67 1.84
CA ALA A 187 -11.53 16.68 0.71
C ALA A 187 -11.39 18.01 -0.03
N ARG A 188 -11.52 17.96 -1.36
CA ARG A 188 -11.33 19.13 -2.22
C ARG A 188 -12.59 19.97 -2.38
N TRP A 189 -13.75 19.34 -2.23
CA TRP A 189 -15.04 19.99 -2.43
C TRP A 189 -15.98 19.79 -1.24
N PRO A 190 -16.96 20.68 -1.05
CA PRO A 190 -18.07 20.41 -0.14
C PRO A 190 -18.83 19.15 -0.55
N GLU A 191 -19.31 18.37 0.41
CA GLU A 191 -20.01 17.11 0.12
C GLU A 191 -21.21 17.27 -0.84
N ALA A 192 -21.93 18.37 -0.71
CA ALA A 192 -23.09 18.70 -1.54
C ALA A 192 -22.74 19.16 -2.97
N ALA A 193 -21.46 19.16 -3.36
CA ALA A 193 -21.02 19.58 -4.69
C ALA A 193 -21.71 18.77 -5.80
N LYS A 194 -22.27 19.51 -6.78
CA LYS A 194 -22.91 18.98 -7.99
C LYS A 194 -22.03 19.32 -9.21
N GLY A 195 -21.70 18.33 -10.06
CA GLY A 195 -20.87 18.60 -11.24
C GLY A 195 -20.55 17.38 -12.12
N LYS A 196 -20.05 17.64 -13.35
CA LYS A 196 -19.64 16.66 -14.38
C LYS A 196 -18.20 16.12 -14.18
N LEU A 197 -17.86 15.69 -12.97
CA LEU A 197 -16.56 15.06 -12.64
C LEU A 197 -16.81 13.73 -11.94
N THR A 198 -17.24 12.72 -12.69
CA THR A 198 -17.88 11.52 -12.13
C THR A 198 -16.96 10.74 -11.19
N GLY A 199 -15.71 10.44 -11.57
CA GLY A 199 -14.78 9.67 -10.73
C GLY A 199 -14.18 10.49 -9.56
N TYR A 200 -13.76 11.73 -9.81
CA TYR A 200 -13.19 12.58 -8.76
C TYR A 200 -14.21 12.96 -7.70
N LEU A 201 -15.44 13.38 -8.07
CA LEU A 201 -16.47 13.68 -7.08
C LEU A 201 -16.92 12.43 -6.31
N GLN A 202 -16.95 11.26 -6.96
CA GLN A 202 -17.23 10.00 -6.28
C GLN A 202 -16.18 9.71 -5.20
N TYR A 203 -14.90 9.81 -5.54
CA TYR A 203 -13.84 9.55 -4.59
C TYR A 203 -13.75 10.63 -3.49
N ASP A 204 -14.01 11.90 -3.80
CA ASP A 204 -14.10 12.98 -2.79
C ASP A 204 -15.16 12.66 -1.73
N ARG A 205 -16.34 12.17 -2.17
CA ARG A 205 -17.40 11.72 -1.27
C ARG A 205 -16.97 10.57 -0.37
N LEU A 206 -16.07 9.69 -0.82
CA LEU A 206 -15.51 8.65 0.05
C LEU A 206 -14.64 9.25 1.14
N ILE A 207 -13.90 10.35 0.89
CA ILE A 207 -13.13 11.06 1.92
C ILE A 207 -14.09 11.66 2.97
N HIS A 208 -15.18 12.29 2.55
CA HIS A 208 -16.24 12.77 3.45
C HIS A 208 -16.86 11.64 4.29
N GLN A 209 -17.14 10.49 3.66
CA GLN A 209 -17.65 9.31 4.35
C GLN A 209 -16.66 8.73 5.35
N ALA A 210 -15.37 8.70 5.03
CA ALA A 210 -14.31 8.28 5.94
C ALA A 210 -14.25 9.19 7.17
N ALA A 211 -14.30 10.51 6.96
CA ALA A 211 -14.32 11.50 8.04
C ALA A 211 -15.52 11.29 8.98
N ARG A 212 -16.72 11.10 8.42
CA ARG A 212 -17.93 10.80 9.22
C ARG A 212 -17.80 9.50 10.00
N LYS A 213 -17.46 8.40 9.34
CA LYS A 213 -17.31 7.09 10.01
C LYS A 213 -16.29 7.15 11.14
N MET A 214 -15.17 7.83 10.94
CA MET A 214 -14.18 8.04 11.99
C MET A 214 -14.72 8.92 13.13
N ASN A 215 -15.45 9.98 12.82
CA ASN A 215 -16.06 10.85 13.84
C ASN A 215 -17.10 10.09 14.67
N ASP A 216 -17.96 9.31 14.01
CA ASP A 216 -19.00 8.50 14.63
C ASP A 216 -18.42 7.38 15.50
N SER A 217 -17.20 6.90 15.21
CA SER A 217 -16.50 5.92 16.04
C SER A 217 -16.12 6.45 17.44
N GLY A 218 -15.99 7.77 17.60
CA GLY A 218 -15.57 8.41 18.86
C GLY A 218 -14.11 8.15 19.26
N LEU A 219 -13.30 7.49 18.43
CA LEU A 219 -11.93 7.08 18.79
C LEU A 219 -10.93 8.24 18.86
N MET A 220 -11.10 9.28 18.04
CA MET A 220 -10.22 10.45 18.02
C MET A 220 -10.90 11.68 17.38
N PRO A 221 -10.41 12.90 17.65
CA PRO A 221 -10.88 14.10 16.96
C PRO A 221 -10.65 14.00 15.45
N VAL A 222 -11.66 14.42 14.67
CA VAL A 222 -11.63 14.45 13.20
C VAL A 222 -11.61 15.88 12.70
N ILE A 223 -10.69 16.17 11.78
CA ILE A 223 -10.58 17.45 11.08
C ILE A 223 -10.77 17.17 9.59
N LEU A 224 -11.78 17.80 9.01
CA LEU A 224 -12.10 17.70 7.60
C LEU A 224 -11.85 19.05 6.93
N ASN A 225 -10.93 19.09 5.97
CA ASN A 225 -10.87 20.16 4.98
C ASN A 225 -11.84 19.83 3.83
N SER A 226 -12.51 20.84 3.29
CA SER A 226 -13.47 20.71 2.19
C SER A 226 -13.31 21.84 1.17
N SER A 227 -12.08 22.34 1.04
CA SER A 227 -11.71 23.44 0.17
C SER A 227 -10.64 23.00 -0.82
N GLU A 228 -10.39 23.79 -1.87
CA GLU A 228 -9.46 23.38 -2.92
C GLU A 228 -8.00 23.36 -2.47
N ASP A 229 -7.66 24.10 -1.42
CA ASP A 229 -6.32 24.15 -0.87
C ASP A 229 -6.05 22.89 -0.03
N VAL A 230 -4.86 22.31 -0.19
CA VAL A 230 -4.39 21.25 0.70
C VAL A 230 -4.09 21.82 2.08
N PHE A 231 -4.01 20.98 3.12
CA PHE A 231 -3.44 21.42 4.40
C PHE A 231 -2.04 22.01 4.22
N GLN A 232 -1.79 23.17 4.82
CA GLN A 232 -0.53 23.91 4.73
C GLN A 232 0.45 23.51 5.82
N GLU A 233 1.67 24.03 5.73
CA GLU A 233 2.77 23.69 6.65
C GLU A 233 2.34 23.80 8.13
N LYS A 234 2.53 22.71 8.89
CA LYS A 234 2.21 22.58 10.32
C LYS A 234 0.74 22.72 10.72
N GLU A 235 -0.21 22.71 9.79
CA GLU A 235 -1.65 22.80 10.11
C GLU A 235 -2.22 21.52 10.74
N CYS A 236 -1.50 20.39 10.63
CA CYS A 236 -1.93 19.08 11.11
C CYS A 236 -1.05 18.54 12.27
N PRO A 237 -1.02 19.19 13.45
CA PRO A 237 -0.29 18.68 14.60
C PRO A 237 -0.95 17.41 15.17
N ASP A 238 -0.13 16.50 15.68
CA ASP A 238 -0.57 15.22 16.27
C ASP A 238 -1.34 14.33 15.28
N ALA A 239 -0.94 14.36 14.00
CA ALA A 239 -1.58 13.60 12.94
C ALA A 239 -1.37 12.08 13.15
N ALA A 240 -2.47 11.38 13.45
CA ALA A 240 -2.52 9.93 13.60
C ALA A 240 -3.05 9.23 12.36
N LEU A 241 -4.10 9.79 11.75
CA LEU A 241 -4.67 9.29 10.50
C LEU A 241 -4.71 10.40 9.45
N TYR A 242 -4.47 10.04 8.19
CA TYR A 242 -4.57 11.00 7.08
C TYR A 242 -5.04 10.38 5.76
N CYS A 243 -5.95 11.06 5.07
CA CYS A 243 -6.21 10.82 3.65
C CYS A 243 -6.58 12.12 2.93
N GLY A 244 -5.98 12.37 1.77
CA GLY A 244 -6.16 13.66 1.09
C GLY A 244 -5.62 13.76 -0.34
N TRP A 245 -5.98 14.84 -1.05
CA TRP A 245 -5.43 15.23 -2.36
C TRP A 245 -5.46 16.76 -2.53
N TYR A 246 -4.88 17.43 -3.53
CA TYR A 246 -4.01 16.95 -4.61
C TYR A 246 -2.78 17.87 -4.73
N SER A 247 -1.58 17.34 -4.47
CA SER A 247 -0.32 18.06 -4.66
C SER A 247 0.75 17.12 -5.26
N LEU A 248 0.56 16.77 -6.54
CA LEU A 248 1.37 15.76 -7.25
C LEU A 248 2.87 16.03 -7.17
N GLY A 249 3.61 15.07 -6.60
CA GLY A 249 5.07 15.09 -6.47
C GLY A 249 5.61 16.26 -5.64
N LYS A 250 4.73 16.94 -4.90
CA LYS A 250 4.99 18.14 -4.12
C LYS A 250 4.45 17.93 -2.71
N TYR A 251 5.19 17.14 -1.93
CA TYR A 251 4.88 16.98 -0.51
C TYR A 251 4.79 18.33 0.19
N VAL A 252 3.74 18.50 1.00
CA VAL A 252 3.55 19.65 1.89
C VAL A 252 3.73 19.16 3.33
N ASP A 253 4.61 19.82 4.08
CA ASP A 253 4.94 19.42 5.45
C ASP A 253 3.89 19.88 6.47
N ALA A 254 2.64 19.47 6.25
CA ALA A 254 1.51 19.84 7.08
C ALA A 254 1.49 19.10 8.42
N PHE A 255 2.11 17.92 8.50
CA PHE A 255 1.83 16.93 9.54
C PHE A 255 2.90 16.85 10.62
N GLY A 256 2.49 17.04 11.87
CA GLY A 256 3.22 16.53 13.03
C GLY A 256 2.82 15.09 13.30
N TRP A 257 3.42 14.13 12.58
CA TRP A 257 3.07 12.71 12.70
C TRP A 257 3.31 12.18 14.11
N VAL A 258 2.31 11.53 14.70
CA VAL A 258 2.52 10.73 15.92
C VAL A 258 3.19 9.40 15.56
N LYS A 259 3.84 8.78 16.55
CA LYS A 259 4.30 7.39 16.42
C LYS A 259 3.13 6.48 16.04
N GLY A 260 3.32 5.61 15.05
CA GLY A 260 2.29 4.66 14.59
C GLY A 260 1.29 5.25 13.61
N ALA A 261 1.47 6.49 13.15
CA ALA A 261 0.54 7.13 12.24
C ALA A 261 0.38 6.37 10.92
N VAL A 262 -0.83 6.41 10.36
CA VAL A 262 -1.19 5.79 9.09
C VAL A 262 -1.82 6.83 8.18
N GLY A 263 -1.27 7.03 6.99
CA GLY A 263 -1.90 7.96 6.07
C GLY A 263 -1.40 7.87 4.64
N TYR A 264 -2.22 8.35 3.71
CA TYR A 264 -1.86 8.34 2.29
C TYR A 264 -2.40 9.55 1.52
N HIS A 265 -1.65 9.94 0.51
CA HIS A 265 -2.00 11.05 -0.37
C HIS A 265 -2.42 10.51 -1.74
N VAL A 266 -3.57 10.97 -2.22
CA VAL A 266 -4.21 10.50 -3.45
C VAL A 266 -3.69 11.34 -4.61
N ALA A 267 -2.54 10.93 -5.12
CA ALA A 267 -1.95 11.47 -6.34
C ALA A 267 -1.17 10.39 -7.10
N SER A 268 -1.04 10.57 -8.41
CA SER A 268 -0.38 9.61 -9.29
C SER A 268 1.12 9.54 -9.03
N SER A 269 1.76 8.41 -9.31
CA SER A 269 3.22 8.24 -9.24
C SER A 269 3.90 8.54 -7.88
N GLU A 270 3.15 8.60 -6.78
CA GLU A 270 3.68 8.97 -5.44
C GLU A 270 4.55 7.89 -4.77
N CYS A 271 4.53 6.67 -5.29
CA CYS A 271 5.40 5.58 -4.86
C CYS A 271 6.34 5.09 -5.98
N THR A 272 6.68 5.97 -6.93
CA THR A 272 7.67 5.65 -7.99
C THR A 272 9.08 5.43 -7.48
N THR A 273 9.39 5.92 -6.28
CA THR A 273 10.66 5.77 -5.59
C THR A 273 10.46 5.96 -4.09
N LEU A 274 11.19 5.18 -3.30
CA LEU A 274 11.37 5.39 -1.87
C LEU A 274 12.81 5.85 -1.55
N LYS A 275 13.75 5.72 -2.50
CA LYS A 275 15.20 5.88 -2.24
C LYS A 275 15.86 7.07 -2.94
N LYS A 276 15.24 7.63 -3.98
CA LYS A 276 15.84 8.71 -4.78
C LYS A 276 16.01 9.99 -3.93
N LYS A 277 17.26 10.36 -3.68
CA LYS A 277 17.62 11.62 -3.00
C LYS A 277 16.97 12.83 -3.70
N GLY A 278 16.46 13.76 -2.91
CA GLY A 278 15.79 14.97 -3.40
C GLY A 278 14.38 14.76 -3.98
N SER A 279 13.92 13.51 -4.12
CA SER A 279 12.52 13.25 -4.51
C SER A 279 11.56 13.77 -3.45
N GLN A 280 10.47 14.42 -3.89
CA GLN A 280 9.40 14.99 -3.07
C GLN A 280 8.06 14.24 -3.22
N VAL A 281 8.11 13.00 -3.73
CA VAL A 281 6.91 12.14 -3.76
C VAL A 281 6.44 11.81 -2.36
N TRP A 282 5.12 11.79 -2.16
CA TRP A 282 4.48 11.77 -0.85
C TRP A 282 4.86 10.54 -0.03
N CYS A 283 4.84 9.34 -0.60
CA CYS A 283 5.13 8.12 0.17
C CYS A 283 6.53 8.16 0.79
N LYS A 284 7.53 8.59 0.01
CA LYS A 284 8.90 8.74 0.48
C LYS A 284 8.99 9.77 1.61
N VAL A 285 8.50 10.98 1.38
CA VAL A 285 8.69 12.08 2.33
C VAL A 285 7.85 11.89 3.60
N MET A 286 6.65 11.32 3.51
CA MET A 286 5.86 10.97 4.70
C MET A 286 6.62 9.97 5.60
N ILE A 287 7.33 9.00 5.03
CA ILE A 287 8.18 8.05 5.80
C ILE A 287 9.37 8.79 6.44
N GLU A 288 10.00 9.72 5.73
CA GLU A 288 11.07 10.57 6.30
C GLU A 288 10.55 11.45 7.45
N LYS A 289 9.28 11.86 7.40
CA LYS A 289 8.64 12.76 8.36
C LYS A 289 7.99 12.07 9.55
N GLY A 290 7.90 10.74 9.55
CA GLY A 290 7.50 9.97 10.73
C GLY A 290 6.26 9.10 10.57
N VAL A 291 5.58 9.08 9.41
CA VAL A 291 4.48 8.14 9.20
C VAL A 291 4.98 6.69 9.36
N SER A 292 4.17 5.81 9.96
CA SER A 292 4.49 4.39 10.15
C SER A 292 3.91 3.49 9.06
N ALA A 293 2.84 3.94 8.40
CA ALA A 293 2.32 3.30 7.20
C ALA A 293 1.76 4.31 6.19
N THR A 294 2.01 4.04 4.91
CA THR A 294 1.49 4.82 3.78
C THR A 294 1.26 3.94 2.57
N LEU A 295 0.63 4.47 1.54
CA LEU A 295 0.43 3.77 0.28
C LEU A 295 0.43 4.74 -0.88
N GLY A 296 0.76 4.23 -2.06
CA GLY A 296 0.70 5.04 -3.26
C GLY A 296 1.06 4.26 -4.53
N PRO A 297 0.81 4.86 -5.69
CA PRO A 297 0.99 4.20 -6.97
C PRO A 297 2.41 4.37 -7.52
N VAL A 298 2.94 3.34 -8.19
CA VAL A 298 4.23 3.37 -8.92
C VAL A 298 4.13 4.03 -10.31
N GLY A 299 2.96 4.57 -10.66
CA GLY A 299 2.65 5.19 -11.95
C GLY A 299 1.29 5.89 -11.90
N GLU A 300 0.67 6.16 -13.04
CA GLU A 300 -0.70 6.72 -13.14
C GLU A 300 -1.76 5.63 -12.86
N PRO A 301 -2.49 5.65 -11.72
CA PRO A 301 -3.39 4.57 -11.36
C PRO A 301 -4.84 4.79 -11.79
N TYR A 302 -5.23 6.02 -12.16
CA TYR A 302 -6.61 6.51 -12.12
C TYR A 302 -7.21 6.51 -10.71
N VAL A 303 -8.04 7.50 -10.42
CA VAL A 303 -8.56 7.76 -9.07
C VAL A 303 -9.33 6.57 -8.47
N GLN A 304 -10.09 5.84 -9.29
CA GLN A 304 -10.86 4.68 -8.85
C GLN A 304 -10.01 3.48 -8.40
N ALA A 305 -8.70 3.49 -8.65
CA ALA A 305 -7.81 2.42 -8.22
C ALA A 305 -7.23 2.62 -6.83
N PHE A 306 -7.42 3.79 -6.23
CA PHE A 306 -7.03 4.00 -4.84
C PHE A 306 -7.92 3.21 -3.88
N PRO A 307 -7.37 2.79 -2.72
CA PRO A 307 -8.16 2.24 -1.65
C PRO A 307 -9.29 3.20 -1.26
N HIS A 308 -10.51 2.67 -1.15
CA HIS A 308 -11.66 3.43 -0.66
C HIS A 308 -11.40 3.85 0.80
N PRO A 309 -11.23 5.15 1.11
CA PRO A 309 -10.85 5.59 2.44
C PRO A 309 -11.91 5.25 3.49
N ASP A 310 -13.18 5.33 3.13
CA ASP A 310 -14.31 5.03 4.01
C ASP A 310 -14.40 3.54 4.40
N VAL A 311 -13.80 2.66 3.59
CA VAL A 311 -13.64 1.23 3.89
C VAL A 311 -12.33 1.01 4.65
N PHE A 312 -11.22 1.57 4.16
CA PHE A 312 -9.90 1.40 4.75
C PHE A 312 -9.86 1.82 6.23
N PHE A 313 -10.26 3.06 6.52
CA PHE A 313 -10.19 3.58 7.89
C PHE A 313 -11.26 2.96 8.80
N ALA A 314 -12.43 2.59 8.27
CA ALA A 314 -13.45 1.89 9.06
C ALA A 314 -13.00 0.49 9.49
N LEU A 315 -12.34 -0.26 8.60
CA LEU A 315 -11.80 -1.57 8.93
C LEU A 315 -10.64 -1.46 9.93
N LEU A 316 -9.70 -0.55 9.67
CA LEU A 316 -8.53 -0.35 10.54
C LEU A 316 -8.95 0.09 11.95
N SER A 317 -9.83 1.09 12.04
CA SER A 317 -10.38 1.55 13.33
C SER A 317 -11.27 0.51 14.01
N GLY A 318 -11.91 -0.38 13.24
CA GLY A 318 -12.63 -1.55 13.74
C GLY A 318 -11.73 -2.69 14.24
N GLY A 319 -10.41 -2.50 14.31
CA GLY A 319 -9.45 -3.46 14.89
C GLY A 319 -8.87 -4.46 13.89
N MET A 320 -9.17 -4.33 12.60
CA MET A 320 -8.53 -5.14 11.55
C MET A 320 -7.08 -4.72 11.33
N CYS A 321 -6.20 -5.64 10.91
CA CYS A 321 -4.81 -5.28 10.65
C CYS A 321 -4.66 -4.45 9.37
N LEU A 322 -3.51 -3.81 9.21
CA LEU A 322 -3.20 -2.93 8.08
C LEU A 322 -3.34 -3.65 6.72
N ALA A 323 -2.78 -4.86 6.59
CA ALA A 323 -2.80 -5.58 5.31
C ALA A 323 -4.22 -6.04 4.92
N GLU A 324 -5.02 -6.50 5.88
CA GLU A 324 -6.42 -6.88 5.64
C GLU A 324 -7.27 -5.65 5.27
N SER A 325 -7.08 -4.53 5.99
CA SER A 325 -7.79 -3.27 5.74
C SER A 325 -7.48 -2.72 4.34
N TYR A 326 -6.20 -2.76 3.93
CA TYR A 326 -5.77 -2.40 2.58
C TYR A 326 -6.38 -3.30 1.51
N MET A 327 -6.22 -4.62 1.65
CA MET A 327 -6.69 -5.55 0.62
C MET A 327 -8.21 -5.53 0.47
N LYS A 328 -8.96 -5.25 1.53
CA LYS A 328 -10.42 -5.13 1.46
C LYS A 328 -10.91 -3.76 0.95
N SER A 329 -10.04 -2.76 0.88
CA SER A 329 -10.40 -1.41 0.41
C SER A 329 -9.88 -1.09 -0.99
N ILE A 330 -8.88 -1.80 -1.49
CA ILE A 330 -8.36 -1.59 -2.86
C ILE A 330 -9.23 -2.29 -3.92
N PRO A 331 -9.74 -1.56 -4.94
CA PRO A 331 -10.63 -2.18 -5.94
C PRO A 331 -9.93 -3.09 -6.96
N PHE A 332 -8.61 -2.93 -7.15
CA PHE A 332 -7.89 -3.51 -8.28
C PHE A 332 -6.54 -4.14 -7.92
N LEU A 333 -6.23 -5.26 -8.59
CA LEU A 333 -4.97 -6.01 -8.58
C LEU A 333 -4.32 -5.99 -9.98
N SER A 334 -3.10 -6.54 -10.09
CA SER A 334 -2.28 -6.44 -11.30
C SER A 334 -2.12 -4.98 -11.77
N TRP A 335 -2.04 -4.05 -10.82
CA TRP A 335 -2.01 -2.61 -11.08
C TRP A 335 -0.93 -1.93 -10.24
N LYS A 336 -1.06 -0.62 -10.01
CA LYS A 336 0.09 0.22 -9.63
C LYS A 336 0.24 0.46 -8.13
N MET A 337 -0.68 0.00 -7.27
CA MET A 337 -0.71 0.40 -5.87
C MET A 337 0.25 -0.41 -4.98
N VAL A 338 0.96 0.29 -4.09
CA VAL A 338 1.89 -0.27 -3.10
C VAL A 338 1.43 0.13 -1.70
N LEU A 339 1.41 -0.82 -0.76
CA LEU A 339 1.23 -0.55 0.67
C LEU A 339 2.58 -0.67 1.37
N VAL A 340 3.03 0.39 2.04
CA VAL A 340 4.22 0.40 2.89
C VAL A 340 3.80 0.41 4.35
N GLY A 341 4.21 -0.58 5.13
CA GLY A 341 3.92 -0.68 6.56
C GLY A 341 4.00 -2.12 7.07
N ASP A 342 3.87 -2.27 8.38
CA ASP A 342 3.79 -3.61 8.99
C ASP A 342 2.40 -4.22 8.73
N PRO A 343 2.30 -5.37 8.02
CA PRO A 343 1.02 -5.97 7.67
C PRO A 343 0.18 -6.40 8.88
N LEU A 344 0.83 -6.76 9.99
CA LEU A 344 0.17 -7.21 11.23
C LEU A 344 -0.27 -6.03 12.11
N TYR A 345 0.02 -4.79 11.70
CA TYR A 345 -0.24 -3.62 12.53
C TYR A 345 -1.74 -3.46 12.83
N THR A 346 -2.10 -3.46 14.12
CA THR A 346 -3.47 -3.33 14.63
C THR A 346 -3.62 -2.14 15.61
N PRO A 347 -3.54 -0.89 15.11
CA PRO A 347 -3.45 0.31 15.96
C PRO A 347 -4.61 0.51 16.95
N PHE A 348 -5.78 -0.08 16.69
CA PHE A 348 -7.00 0.15 17.46
C PHE A 348 -7.50 -1.07 18.24
N LYS A 349 -6.81 -2.21 18.16
CA LYS A 349 -7.28 -3.47 18.77
C LYS A 349 -7.40 -3.41 20.30
N ASN A 350 -6.56 -2.60 20.95
CA ASN A 350 -6.47 -2.49 22.41
C ASN A 350 -7.05 -1.17 22.97
N LEU A 351 -7.94 -0.49 22.23
CA LEU A 351 -8.56 0.77 22.66
C LEU A 351 -9.95 0.60 23.31
N ASN A 352 -10.32 -0.62 23.69
CA ASN A 352 -11.56 -0.94 24.40
C ASN A 352 -11.32 -1.22 25.88
#